data_AF-A0AA86TCF3-F1
#
_entry.id   AF-A0AA86TCF3-F1
#
_cell.length_a   1.000
_cell.length_b   1.000
_cell.length_c   1.000
_cell.angle_alpha   90.00
_cell.angle_beta   90.00
_cell.angle_gamma   90.00
#
_symmetry.space_group_name_H-M   'P 1'
#
loop_
_entity.id
_entity.type
_entity.pdbx_description
1 polymer ?
#
loop_
_entity_poly.entity_id
_entity_poly.type
_entity_poly.pdbx_seq_one_letter_code
_entity_poly.pdbx_strand_id
1 'polypeptide(L)'
;MSMASTSTPRSSSELTITVEHNPSKSRLSELGINSWPKWGCPPGKYMLKFDAQETCYFLRGKVNVYPKGSSESVKFGVGDLVTIPKGLSCTWEVSVAVDKHYKFESSSTPTPSSKCCDQ
;
A
#
# COMPACT_ATOMS: atom_id res chain seq x y z
N MET A 1 16.19 29.69 31.54
CA MET A 1 17.27 29.46 30.56
C MET A 1 16.64 28.78 29.35
N SER A 2 16.88 29.35 28.17
CA SER A 2 16.05 29.27 26.96
C SER A 2 15.95 27.88 26.30
N MET A 3 14.82 27.68 25.60
CA MET A 3 14.60 26.56 24.67
C MET A 3 15.68 26.52 23.58
N ALA A 4 16.19 25.33 23.28
CA ALA A 4 16.89 25.05 22.03
C ALA A 4 16.04 24.07 21.22
N SER A 5 15.12 24.62 20.44
CA SER A 5 14.44 23.93 19.36
C SER A 5 15.45 23.70 18.24
N THR A 6 16.00 22.49 18.13
CA THR A 6 16.75 22.10 16.93
C THR A 6 15.77 21.71 15.85
N SER A 7 15.48 22.68 14.99
CA SER A 7 14.88 22.53 13.68
C SER A 7 15.63 21.49 12.85
N THR A 8 14.98 20.36 12.56
CA THR A 8 15.30 19.54 11.38
C THR A 8 14.18 19.78 10.36
N PRO A 9 14.42 20.45 9.22
CA PRO A 9 13.48 20.43 8.13
C PRO A 9 13.67 19.10 7.40
N ARG A 10 13.01 18.03 7.88
CA ARG A 10 12.85 16.85 7.05
C ARG A 10 11.47 16.97 6.43
N SER A 11 11.43 17.47 5.20
CA SER A 11 10.33 17.20 4.27
C SER A 11 10.31 15.68 4.03
N SER A 12 9.84 14.94 5.03
CA SER A 12 9.42 13.55 4.90
C SER A 12 7.94 13.70 4.62
N SER A 13 7.59 13.75 3.33
CA SER A 13 6.25 13.40 2.89
C SER A 13 5.80 12.18 3.68
N GLU A 14 4.72 12.32 4.45
CA GLU A 14 4.17 11.27 5.31
C GLU A 14 3.79 10.07 4.44
N LEU A 15 4.73 9.12 4.30
CA LEU A 15 4.53 7.89 3.53
C LEU A 15 3.66 6.94 4.34
N THR A 16 2.36 7.22 4.36
CA THR A 16 1.37 6.47 5.13
C THR A 16 0.80 5.34 4.31
N ILE A 17 0.73 4.15 4.90
CA ILE A 17 0.03 3.00 4.32
C ILE A 17 -1.47 3.22 4.52
N THR A 18 -2.23 3.20 3.44
CA THR A 18 -3.71 3.26 3.51
C THR A 18 -4.27 1.84 3.51
N VAL A 19 -5.18 1.57 4.44
CA VAL A 19 -5.90 0.29 4.51
C VAL A 19 -7.40 0.57 4.40
N GLU A 20 -8.00 0.04 3.35
CA GLU A 20 -9.46 0.01 3.16
C GLU A 20 -9.95 -1.39 3.52
N HIS A 21 -10.65 -1.48 4.66
CA HIS A 21 -11.20 -2.74 5.17
C HIS A 21 -12.48 -3.12 4.43
N ASN A 22 -12.51 -4.33 3.88
CA ASN A 22 -13.67 -4.90 3.20
C ASN A 22 -14.32 -3.95 2.15
N PRO A 23 -13.56 -3.57 1.10
CA PRO A 23 -14.06 -2.73 0.02
C PRO A 23 -15.26 -3.38 -0.67
N SER A 24 -16.15 -2.56 -1.23
CA SER A 24 -17.32 -3.04 -1.97
C SER A 24 -16.92 -3.84 -3.22
N LYS A 25 -17.72 -4.84 -3.60
CA LYS A 25 -17.47 -5.64 -4.81
C LYS A 25 -17.33 -4.77 -6.07
N SER A 26 -18.14 -3.71 -6.20
CA SER A 26 -18.04 -2.76 -7.32
C SER A 26 -16.65 -2.10 -7.36
N ARG A 27 -16.14 -1.64 -6.21
CA ARG A 27 -14.81 -1.04 -6.08
C ARG A 27 -13.70 -2.01 -6.51
N LEU A 28 -13.80 -3.27 -6.09
CA LEU A 28 -12.86 -4.32 -6.48
C LEU A 28 -12.90 -4.60 -8.00
N SER A 29 -14.10 -4.64 -8.58
CA SER A 29 -14.29 -4.81 -10.02
C SER A 29 -13.78 -3.62 -10.84
N GLU A 30 -14.01 -2.38 -10.38
CA GLU A 30 -13.51 -1.16 -11.01
C GLU A 30 -11.97 -1.10 -11.01
N LEU A 31 -11.34 -1.59 -9.94
CA LEU A 31 -9.88 -1.75 -9.85
C LEU A 31 -9.36 -2.89 -10.73
N GLY A 32 -10.24 -3.79 -11.16
CA GLY A 32 -9.88 -4.96 -11.96
C GLY A 32 -8.97 -5.94 -11.22
N ILE A 33 -9.16 -6.12 -9.90
CA ILE A 33 -8.27 -6.95 -9.06
C ILE A 33 -8.12 -8.39 -9.57
N ASN A 34 -9.12 -8.88 -10.31
CA ASN A 34 -9.15 -10.23 -10.87
C ASN A 34 -8.08 -10.43 -11.96
N SER A 35 -7.66 -9.34 -12.61
CA SER A 35 -6.63 -9.33 -13.64
C SER A 35 -5.23 -9.08 -13.08
N TRP A 36 -5.12 -8.73 -11.79
CA TRP A 36 -3.83 -8.48 -11.16
C TRP A 36 -3.09 -9.80 -10.91
N PRO A 37 -1.75 -9.82 -11.03
CA PRO A 37 -0.96 -10.98 -10.67
C PRO A 37 -1.19 -11.38 -9.21
N LYS A 38 -1.14 -12.69 -8.96
CA LYS A 38 -1.21 -13.26 -7.61
C LYS A 38 0.20 -13.44 -7.07
N TRP A 39 0.35 -13.15 -5.78
CA TRP A 39 1.57 -13.39 -5.05
C TRP A 39 1.27 -14.05 -3.70
N GLY A 40 2.15 -14.96 -3.30
CA GLY A 40 2.05 -15.67 -2.03
C GLY A 40 3.36 -15.60 -1.25
N CYS A 41 3.27 -15.58 0.07
CA CYS A 41 4.44 -15.52 0.95
C CYS A 41 4.22 -16.25 2.28
N PRO A 42 5.16 -17.11 2.70
CA PRO A 42 5.05 -17.82 3.96
C PRO A 42 5.21 -16.89 5.18
N PRO A 43 4.75 -17.31 6.37
CA PRO A 43 4.98 -16.59 7.62
C PRO A 43 6.46 -16.30 7.84
N GLY A 44 6.77 -15.11 8.35
CA GLY A 44 8.15 -14.65 8.50
C GLY A 44 8.25 -13.13 8.60
N LYS A 45 9.49 -12.65 8.72
CA LYS A 45 9.80 -11.22 8.82
C LYS A 45 10.60 -10.77 7.61
N TYR A 46 10.10 -9.78 6.88
CA TYR A 46 10.66 -9.32 5.61
C TYR A 46 10.89 -7.82 5.64
N MET A 47 12.09 -7.39 5.30
CA MET A 47 12.41 -5.97 5.15
C MET A 47 12.18 -5.58 3.70
N LEU A 48 11.20 -4.70 3.45
CA LEU A 48 10.79 -4.32 2.11
C LEU A 48 11.01 -2.82 1.89
N LYS A 49 11.41 -2.49 0.67
CA LYS A 49 11.46 -1.12 0.16
C LYS A 49 10.64 -1.07 -1.11
N PHE A 50 9.69 -0.15 -1.15
CA PHE A 50 8.78 0.03 -2.28
C PHE A 50 9.32 1.14 -3.19
N ASP A 51 9.92 0.78 -4.32
CA ASP A 51 10.41 1.77 -5.30
C ASP A 51 9.30 2.31 -6.23
N ALA A 52 8.09 1.75 -6.14
CA ALA A 52 6.87 2.22 -6.78
C ALA A 52 5.68 2.10 -5.82
N GLN A 53 4.59 2.82 -6.09
CA GLN A 53 3.36 2.65 -5.31
C GLN A 53 2.77 1.27 -5.65
N GLU A 54 2.46 0.49 -4.62
CA GLU A 54 1.87 -0.85 -4.75
C GLU A 54 0.47 -0.83 -4.14
N THR A 55 -0.52 -1.30 -4.88
CA THR A 55 -1.86 -1.58 -4.35
C THR A 55 -2.04 -3.09 -4.26
N CYS A 56 -2.49 -3.57 -3.11
CA CYS A 56 -2.65 -4.98 -2.81
C CYS A 56 -4.05 -5.29 -2.30
N TYR A 57 -4.67 -6.34 -2.81
CA TYR A 57 -5.88 -6.91 -2.22
C TYR A 57 -5.57 -8.28 -1.61
N PHE A 58 -5.79 -8.44 -0.31
CA PHE A 58 -5.46 -9.65 0.42
C PHE A 58 -6.59 -10.67 0.35
N LEU A 59 -6.30 -11.84 -0.24
CA LEU A 59 -7.20 -12.99 -0.27
C LEU A 59 -7.06 -13.87 0.97
N ARG A 60 -5.86 -13.87 1.57
CA ARG A 60 -5.53 -14.63 2.77
C ARG A 60 -4.33 -14.00 3.48
N GLY A 61 -4.22 -14.27 4.78
CA GLY A 61 -3.06 -13.94 5.59
C GLY A 61 -3.34 -12.88 6.63
N LYS A 62 -2.31 -12.65 7.45
CA LYS A 62 -2.31 -11.63 8.50
C LYS A 62 -0.92 -11.03 8.57
N VAL A 63 -0.84 -9.72 8.37
CA VAL A 63 0.42 -8.99 8.29
C VAL A 63 0.37 -7.82 9.25
N ASN A 64 1.49 -7.61 9.94
CA ASN A 64 1.76 -6.40 10.68
C ASN A 64 2.94 -5.67 10.03
N VAL A 65 2.73 -4.44 9.59
CA VAL A 65 3.76 -3.64 8.92
C VAL A 65 4.26 -2.57 9.86
N TYR A 66 5.58 -2.43 9.91
CA TYR A 66 6.30 -1.44 10.69
C TYR A 66 7.01 -0.47 9.74
N PRO A 67 6.41 0.69 9.40
CA PRO A 67 7.04 1.75 8.62
C PRO A 67 8.31 2.26 9.29
N LYS A 68 9.40 2.39 8.52
CA LYS A 68 10.66 2.92 9.05
C LYS A 68 10.48 4.39 9.40
N GLY A 69 10.72 4.73 10.67
CA GLY A 69 10.58 6.10 11.18
C GLY A 69 9.20 6.44 11.73
N SER A 70 8.25 5.50 11.72
CA SER A 70 7.02 5.60 12.49
C SER A 70 7.08 4.71 13.73
N SER A 71 6.45 5.15 14.82
CA SER A 71 6.22 4.35 16.02
C SER A 71 4.97 3.46 15.88
N GLU A 72 4.14 3.72 14.88
CA GLU A 72 2.87 3.03 14.67
C GLU A 72 3.02 1.86 13.70
N SER A 73 2.40 0.73 14.05
CA SER A 73 2.32 -0.45 13.20
C SER A 73 0.96 -0.54 12.52
N VAL A 74 0.93 -0.90 11.24
CA VAL A 74 -0.29 -1.05 10.45
C VAL A 74 -0.61 -2.53 10.28
N LYS A 75 -1.81 -2.94 10.72
CA LYS A 75 -2.26 -4.33 10.64
C LYS A 75 -3.33 -4.48 9.57
N PHE A 76 -3.20 -5.50 8.74
CA PHE A 76 -4.18 -5.85 7.71
C PHE A 76 -4.12 -7.34 7.40
N GLY A 77 -5.16 -7.84 6.73
CA GLY A 77 -5.28 -9.25 6.39
C GLY A 77 -6.34 -9.49 5.33
N VAL A 78 -6.91 -10.70 5.33
CA VAL A 78 -7.94 -11.11 4.37
C VAL A 78 -9.06 -10.09 4.23
N GLY A 79 -9.39 -9.76 2.98
CA GLY A 79 -10.45 -8.81 2.63
C GLY A 79 -10.01 -7.35 2.62
N ASP A 80 -8.76 -7.03 2.97
CA ASP A 80 -8.28 -5.65 2.99
C ASP A 80 -7.64 -5.24 1.65
N LEU A 81 -7.92 -4.02 1.22
CA LEU A 81 -7.23 -3.35 0.13
C LEU A 81 -6.21 -2.37 0.71
N VAL A 82 -4.94 -2.60 0.43
CA VAL A 82 -3.82 -1.87 1.02
C VAL A 82 -3.06 -1.13 -0.06
N THR A 83 -2.87 0.17 0.12
CA THR A 83 -2.07 1.02 -0.76
C THR A 83 -0.81 1.44 -0.05
N ILE A 84 0.33 1.13 -0.66
CA ILE A 84 1.67 1.36 -0.11
C ILE A 84 2.34 2.42 -0.99
N PRO A 85 2.70 3.58 -0.44
CA PRO A 85 3.26 4.67 -1.24
C PRO A 85 4.68 4.38 -1.69
N LYS A 86 5.04 4.94 -2.85
CA LYS A 86 6.40 4.88 -3.39
C LYS A 86 7.39 5.51 -2.40
N GLY A 87 8.54 4.86 -2.24
CA GLY A 87 9.62 5.28 -1.36
C GLY A 87 9.50 4.71 0.06
N LEU A 88 8.40 4.04 0.40
CA LEU A 88 8.23 3.49 1.75
C LEU A 88 9.24 2.37 2.00
N SER A 89 9.95 2.46 3.11
CA SER A 89 10.73 1.36 3.67
C SER A 89 10.03 0.87 4.91
N CYS A 90 9.71 -0.42 4.99
CA CYS A 90 9.01 -0.98 6.14
C CYS A 90 9.39 -2.44 6.38
N THR A 91 9.10 -2.93 7.58
CA THR A 91 9.26 -4.35 7.92
C THR A 91 7.89 -5.00 7.98
N TRP A 92 7.70 -6.05 7.19
CA TRP A 92 6.52 -6.88 7.21
C TRP A 92 6.73 -8.05 8.15
N GLU A 93 5.84 -8.21 9.12
CA GLU A 93 5.75 -9.38 9.96
C GLU A 93 4.49 -10.16 9.56
N VAL A 94 4.72 -11.26 8.84
CA VAL A 94 3.66 -12.13 8.33
C VAL A 94 3.42 -13.23 9.36
N SER A 95 2.29 -13.15 10.08
CA SER A 95 1.91 -14.17 11.06
C SER A 95 1.23 -15.38 10.42
N VAL A 96 0.49 -15.15 9.33
CA VAL A 96 -0.21 -16.19 8.56
C VAL A 96 0.13 -16.01 7.10
N ALA A 97 0.40 -17.11 6.39
CA ALA A 97 0.76 -17.11 4.98
C ALA A 97 -0.17 -16.20 4.17
N VAL A 98 0.43 -15.33 3.37
CA VAL A 98 -0.27 -14.32 2.58
C VAL A 98 -0.57 -14.88 1.21
N ASP A 99 -1.78 -14.59 0.72
CA ASP A 99 -2.11 -14.58 -0.70
C ASP A 99 -2.73 -13.23 -1.03
N LYS A 100 -2.18 -12.55 -2.03
CA LYS A 100 -2.68 -11.23 -2.45
C LYS A 100 -2.68 -11.09 -3.97
N HIS A 101 -3.60 -10.28 -4.47
CA HIS A 101 -3.48 -9.63 -5.76
C HIS A 101 -2.69 -8.35 -5.59
N TYR A 102 -1.77 -8.03 -6.49
CA TYR A 102 -0.97 -6.80 -6.39
C TYR A 102 -0.87 -6.08 -7.74
N LYS A 103 -0.77 -4.76 -7.70
CA LYS A 103 -0.51 -3.91 -8.86
C LYS A 103 0.47 -2.81 -8.47
N PHE A 104 1.51 -2.66 -9.28
CA PHE A 104 2.38 -1.48 -9.21
C PHE A 104 1.84 -0.38 -10.10
N GLU A 105 1.84 0.86 -9.59
CA GLU A 105 1.67 2.04 -10.41
C GLU A 105 2.97 2.28 -11.19
N SER A 106 3.03 1.77 -12.41
CA SER A 106 3.97 2.26 -13.41
C SER A 106 3.58 3.68 -13.76
N SER A 107 4.50 4.64 -13.65
CA SER A 107 4.28 6.07 -13.89
C SER A 107 4.00 6.40 -15.36
N SER A 108 2.95 5.83 -15.94
CA SER A 108 2.45 6.10 -17.27
C SER A 108 0.93 6.09 -17.20
N THR A 109 0.35 7.25 -16.91
CA THR A 109 -1.03 7.54 -17.31
C THR A 109 -0.99 7.94 -18.78
N PRO A 110 -1.40 7.09 -19.74
CA PRO A 110 -2.14 7.58 -20.88
C PRO A 110 -3.50 8.05 -20.37
N THR A 111 -3.80 9.31 -20.63
CA THR A 111 -5.11 9.95 -20.50
C THR A 111 -6.21 9.08 -21.12
N PRO A 112 -7.30 8.74 -20.43
CA PRO A 112 -8.54 8.43 -21.11
C PRO A 112 -9.26 9.75 -21.43
N SER A 113 -9.00 10.27 -22.64
CA SER A 113 -9.95 11.11 -23.34
C SER A 113 -11.25 10.33 -23.56
N SER A 114 -12.38 10.85 -23.08
CA SER A 114 -13.76 10.48 -23.45
C SER A 114 -14.71 11.42 -22.68
N LYS A 115 -15.53 12.29 -23.28
CA LYS A 115 -16.03 12.39 -24.65
C LYS A 115 -16.29 13.85 -25.02
N CYS A 116 -16.07 14.16 -26.30
CA CYS A 116 -16.75 15.24 -27.01
C CYS A 116 -18.27 15.10 -26.81
N CYS A 117 -18.94 16.12 -26.27
CA CYS A 117 -20.36 16.30 -26.50
C CYS A 117 -20.49 17.27 -27.68
N ASP A 118 -20.79 16.70 -28.84
CA ASP A 118 -21.66 17.30 -29.84
C ASP A 118 -22.93 17.81 -29.13
N GLN A 119 -23.13 19.13 -29.10
CA GLN A 119 -24.33 19.81 -29.62
C GLN A 119 -24.13 21.33 -29.55
#